data_AF-A0A1M6KH82-F1
#
_entry.id   AF-A0A1M6KH82-F1
#
_cell.length_a   1.000
_cell.length_b   1.000
_cell.length_c   1.000
_cell.angle_alpha   90.00
_cell.angle_beta   90.00
_cell.angle_gamma   90.00
#
_symmetry.space_group_name_H-M   'P 1'
#
loop_
_entity.id
_entity.type
_entity.pdbx_description
1 polymer ?
#
loop_
_entity_poly.entity_id
_entity_poly.type
_entity_poly.pdbx_seq_one_letter_code
_entity_poly.pdbx_strand_id
1 'polypeptide(L)' 'MSMDIERIKSFFTMYILLIIIGVSLFSIFIDFKALKKKNLKREAKICKFLGYIYLVGGITFFIIIKYVL' A
#
# COMPACT_ATOMS: atom_id res chain seq x y z
N MET A 1 -4.54 24.32 15.66
CA MET A 1 -3.88 23.04 15.28
C MET A 1 -4.64 22.44 14.08
N SER A 2 -4.83 23.24 13.02
CA SER A 2 -6.16 23.29 12.36
C SER A 2 -6.17 23.42 10.83
N MET A 3 -5.03 23.36 10.13
CA MET A 3 -5.02 23.47 8.65
C MET A 3 -4.33 22.30 7.95
N ASP A 4 -3.32 21.69 8.57
CA ASP A 4 -2.56 20.61 7.93
C ASP A 4 -3.25 19.24 8.04
N ILE A 5 -3.92 18.96 9.17
CA ILE A 5 -4.61 17.67 9.40
C ILE A 5 -5.81 17.51 8.46
N GLU A 6 -6.63 18.55 8.29
CA GLU A 6 -7.79 18.51 7.39
C GLU A 6 -7.36 18.34 5.93
N ARG A 7 -6.28 19.00 5.52
CA ARG A 7 -5.70 18.79 4.19
C ARG A 7 -5.25 17.35 4.00
N ILE A 8 -4.54 16.77 4.98
CA ILE A 8 -4.11 15.36 4.92
C ILE A 8 -5.33 14.44 4.81
N LYS A 9 -6.38 14.63 5.63
CA LYS A 9 -7.62 13.85 5.54
C LYS A 9 -8.28 13.94 4.15
N SER A 10 -8.23 15.12 3.53
CA SER A 10 -8.81 15.31 2.18
C SER A 10 -8.10 14.49 1.10
N PHE A 11 -6.81 14.19 1.26
CA PHE A 11 -6.09 13.30 0.36
C PHE A 11 -6.47 11.83 0.60
N PHE A 12 -6.67 11.41 1.85
CA PHE A 12 -7.05 10.04 2.23
C PHE A 12 -8.51 9.70 1.88
N THR A 13 -8.83 9.79 0.60
CA THR A 13 -10.11 9.36 0.02
C THR A 13 -10.13 7.85 -0.21
N MET A 14 -11.34 7.33 -0.42
CA MET A 14 -11.54 5.91 -0.77
C MET A 14 -10.79 5.54 -2.07
N TYR A 15 -10.60 6.48 -2.98
CA TYR A 15 -9.82 6.28 -4.21
C TYR A 15 -8.34 5.99 -3.93
N ILE A 16 -7.70 6.73 -3.02
CA ILE A 16 -6.31 6.45 -2.62
C ILE A 16 -6.20 5.06 -1.98
N LEU A 17 -7.16 4.68 -1.13
CA LEU A 17 -7.18 3.35 -0.54
C LEU A 17 -7.27 2.25 -1.61
N LEU A 18 -8.15 2.41 -2.61
CA LEU A 18 -8.25 1.47 -3.72
C LEU A 18 -6.97 1.38 -4.53
N ILE A 19 -6.28 2.50 -4.77
CA ILE A 19 -4.97 2.52 -5.44
C ILE A 19 -3.93 1.75 -4.62
N ILE A 20 -3.85 2.01 -3.31
CA ILE A 20 -2.90 1.32 -2.42
C ILE A 20 -3.16 -0.18 -2.43
N ILE A 21 -4.42 -0.61 -2.31
CA ILE A 21 -4.79 -2.03 -2.36
C ILE A 21 -4.44 -2.62 -3.72
N GLY A 22 -4.79 -1.94 -4.81
CA GLY A 22 -4.52 -2.39 -6.17
C GLY A 22 -3.04 -2.56 -6.46
N VAL A 23 -2.22 -1.56 -6.15
CA VAL A 23 -0.75 -1.61 -6.32
C VAL A 23 -0.13 -2.67 -5.42
N SER A 24 -0.58 -2.80 -4.19
CA SER A 24 -0.07 -3.83 -3.27
C SER A 24 -0.37 -5.24 -3.76
N LEU A 25 -1.60 -5.50 -4.23
CA LEU A 25 -1.96 -6.79 -4.83
C LEU A 25 -1.19 -7.04 -6.13
N PHE A 26 -1.04 -6.02 -6.98
CA PHE A 26 -0.23 -6.10 -8.19
C PHE A 26 1.21 -6.51 -7.86
N SER A 27 1.83 -5.91 -6.84
CA SER A 27 3.20 -6.24 -6.48
C SER A 27 3.32 -7.66 -5.88
N ILE A 28 2.35 -8.07 -5.07
CA ILE A 28 2.30 -9.42 -4.47
C ILE A 28 2.14 -10.52 -5.53
N PHE A 29 1.30 -10.30 -6.55
CA PHE A 29 0.92 -11.35 -7.50
C PHE A 29 1.64 -11.24 -8.85
N ILE A 30 1.79 -10.05 -9.40
CA ILE A 30 2.31 -9.81 -10.74
C ILE A 30 3.81 -9.56 -10.68
N ASP A 31 4.28 -8.56 -9.92
CA ASP A 31 5.72 -8.27 -9.83
C ASP A 31 6.51 -9.43 -9.23
N PHE A 32 5.98 -10.06 -8.17
CA PHE A 32 6.57 -11.27 -7.59
C PHE A 32 6.77 -12.37 -8.65
N LYS A 33 5.74 -12.65 -9.47
CA LYS A 33 5.82 -13.67 -10.53
C LYS A 33 6.80 -13.25 -11.63
N ALA A 34 6.79 -11.98 -12.02
CA ALA A 34 7.70 -11.43 -13.02
C ALA A 34 9.17 -11.53 -12.59
N LEU A 35 9.48 -11.16 -11.35
CA LEU A 35 10.82 -11.26 -10.76
C LEU A 35 11.26 -12.71 -10.61
N LYS A 36 10.36 -13.60 -10.18
CA LYS A 36 10.64 -15.04 -10.10
C LYS A 36 10.95 -15.64 -11.48
N LYS A 37 10.23 -15.21 -12.53
CA LYS A 37 10.49 -15.62 -13.93
C LYS A 37 11.88 -15.18 -14.42
N LYS A 38 12.39 -14.07 -13.90
CA LYS A 38 13.75 -13.57 -14.18
C LYS A 38 14.85 -14.18 -13.29
N ASN A 39 14.56 -15.24 -12.52
CA ASN A 39 15.45 -15.85 -11.53
C ASN A 39 15.90 -14.92 -10.38
N LEU A 40 15.23 -13.77 -10.19
CA LEU A 40 15.49 -12.80 -9.13
C LEU A 40 14.71 -13.17 -7.86
N LYS A 41 15.04 -14.32 -7.25
CA LYS A 41 14.26 -14.91 -6.14
C LYS A 41 14.28 -14.06 -4.87
N ARG A 42 15.41 -13.40 -4.58
CA ARG A 42 15.58 -12.56 -3.39
C ARG A 42 14.74 -11.29 -3.52
N GLU A 43 14.86 -10.63 -4.66
CA GLU A 43 14.16 -9.40 -5.02
C GLU A 43 12.65 -9.66 -5.09
N ALA A 44 12.24 -10.80 -5.65
CA ALA A 44 10.83 -11.23 -5.63
C ALA A 44 10.30 -11.32 -4.19
N LYS A 45 11.04 -11.96 -3.27
CA LYS A 45 10.62 -12.11 -1.87
C LYS A 45 10.48 -10.74 -1.17
N ILE A 46 11.41 -9.82 -1.41
CA ILE A 46 11.37 -8.45 -0.90
C ILE A 46 10.15 -7.71 -1.46
N CYS A 47 9.94 -7.77 -2.77
CA CYS A 47 8.79 -7.15 -3.43
C CYS A 47 7.45 -7.65 -2.87
N LYS A 48 7.30 -8.97 -2.70
CA LYS A 48 6.11 -9.55 -2.08
C LYS A 48 5.93 -9.10 -0.62
N PHE A 49 7.02 -9.04 0.14
CA PHE A 49 7.00 -8.59 1.53
C PHE A 49 6.60 -7.11 1.64
N LEU A 50 7.16 -6.26 0.80
CA LEU A 50 6.78 -4.84 0.71
C LEU A 50 5.31 -4.71 0.32
N GLY A 51 4.83 -5.48 -0.66
CA GLY A 51 3.42 -5.49 -1.04
C GLY A 51 2.49 -5.82 0.13
N TYR A 52 2.83 -6.79 0.99
CA TYR A 52 2.04 -7.05 2.20
C TYR A 52 2.12 -5.91 3.22
N ILE A 53 3.29 -5.33 3.43
CA ILE A 53 3.46 -4.17 4.33
C ILE A 53 2.61 -3.00 3.84
N TYR A 54 2.63 -2.68 2.55
CA TYR A 54 1.83 -1.60 2.00
C TYR A 54 0.33 -1.90 2.04
N LEU A 55 -0.07 -3.16 1.86
CA LEU A 55 -1.48 -3.56 1.98
C LEU A 55 -1.96 -3.39 3.43
N VAL A 56 -1.30 -4.03 4.38
CA VAL A 56 -1.70 -4.00 5.80
C VAL A 56 -1.50 -2.62 6.40
N GLY A 57 -0.33 -2.02 6.17
CA GLY A 57 0.02 -0.69 6.65
C GLY A 57 -0.89 0.38 6.04
N GLY A 58 -1.15 0.33 4.73
CA GLY A 58 -2.03 1.30 4.07
C GLY A 58 -3.47 1.25 4.55
N ILE A 59 -4.03 0.05 4.75
CA ILE A 59 -5.37 -0.12 5.32
C ILE A 59 -5.40 0.37 6.77
N THR A 60 -4.42 -0.03 7.58
CA THR A 60 -4.33 0.37 8.99
C THR A 60 -4.21 1.89 9.13
N PHE A 61 -3.35 2.51 8.32
CA PHE A 61 -3.12 3.95 8.32
C PHE A 61 -4.35 4.74 7.87
N PHE A 62 -5.06 4.25 6.85
CA PHE A 62 -6.33 4.83 6.41
C PHE A 62 -7.37 4.81 7.53
N ILE A 63 -7.49 3.70 8.26
CA ILE A 63 -8.43 3.57 9.38
C ILE A 63 -8.07 4.59 10.48
N ILE A 64 -6.79 4.70 10.84
CA ILE A 64 -6.33 5.65 11.86
C ILE A 64 -6.67 7.09 11.46
N ILE A 65 -6.33 7.50 10.23
CA ILE A 65 -6.57 8.87 9.76
C ILE A 65 -8.07 9.21 9.68
N LYS A 66 -8.90 8.23 9.31
CA LYS A 66 -10.32 8.47 9.06
C LYS A 66 -11.20 8.37 10.31
N TYR A 67 -10.85 7.47 11.24
CA TYR A 67 -11.70 7.16 12.40
C TYR A 67 -11.12 7.60 13.74
N VAL A 68 -9.80 7.81 13.84
CA VAL A 68 -9.14 8.17 15.11
C VAL A 68 -8.74 9.64 15.12
N LEU A 69 -8.13 10.11 14.03
CA LEU A 69 -7.79 11.53 13.84
C LEU A 69 -8.99 12.31 13.34
#